data_AF-A0A7C4BUW3-F1
#
_entry.id   AF-A0A7C4BUW3-F1
#
_cell.length_a   1.000
_cell.length_b   1.000
_cell.length_c   1.000
_cell.angle_alpha   90.00
_cell.angle_beta   90.00
_cell.angle_gamma   90.00
#
_symmetry.space_group_name_H-M   'P 1'
#
loop_
_entity.id
_entity.type
_entity.pdbx_description
1 polymer ?
#
loop_
_entity_poly.entity_id
_entity_poly.type
_entity_poly.pdbx_seq_one_letter_code
_entity_poly.pdbx_strand_id
1 'polypeptide(L)'
;MNLVLFEQDRDFIVQPLRHGQMDYLEPVTEALEADLFRQLLGRQILQRLAETFPTPRQKEEVPVWLYLASQISLRLHRAAGYHAFPYVIRTGGLLAALGPAVGRQAVHPGSGVASVSCPGFNHKNRYDRQTPCDQDFLRKFARDTDSGRLQAWFNAQAPRLLRSLKLFDAEGLFVGDASYLFVPDNEHYEHSAKLLFDEHHHPVDPQKVDPRDRRYQWRRCYKLVSLIHVNRSLEFFLVVGGAGGCRAEACAPARPGAGPTGT
;
A
#
# COMPACT_ATOMS: atom_id res chain seq x y z
N MET A 1 -35.39 -16.59 -15.54
CA MET A 1 -34.15 -16.22 -14.81
C MET A 1 -33.07 -17.14 -15.34
N ASN A 2 -32.17 -16.64 -16.21
CA ASN A 2 -31.10 -17.47 -16.80
C ASN A 2 -29.95 -17.55 -15.80
N LEU A 3 -29.77 -18.73 -15.19
CA LEU A 3 -28.58 -19.05 -14.42
C LEU A 3 -27.44 -19.28 -15.40
N VAL A 4 -26.40 -18.45 -15.32
CA VAL A 4 -25.13 -18.70 -16.01
C VAL A 4 -24.17 -19.26 -14.96
N LEU A 5 -23.77 -20.51 -15.16
CA LEU A 5 -22.78 -21.20 -14.35
C LEU A 5 -21.44 -21.11 -15.07
N PHE A 6 -20.43 -20.62 -14.38
CA PHE A 6 -19.05 -20.62 -14.87
C PHE A 6 -18.31 -21.78 -14.22
N GLU A 7 -17.62 -22.58 -15.02
CA GLU A 7 -16.77 -23.68 -14.56
C GLU A 7 -15.34 -23.45 -15.03
N GLN A 8 -14.37 -23.82 -14.20
CA GLN A 8 -12.96 -23.64 -14.48
C GLN A 8 -12.47 -24.72 -15.46
N ASP A 9 -12.12 -24.32 -16.68
CA ASP A 9 -11.42 -25.20 -17.63
C ASP A 9 -9.93 -25.27 -17.27
N ARG A 10 -9.52 -26.38 -16.66
CA ARG A 10 -8.13 -26.58 -16.23
C ARG A 10 -7.19 -26.81 -17.40
N ASP A 11 -7.63 -27.45 -18.48
CA ASP A 11 -6.76 -27.75 -19.61
C ASP A 11 -6.44 -26.49 -20.41
N PHE A 12 -7.43 -25.60 -20.55
CA PHE A 12 -7.24 -24.26 -21.12
C PHE A 12 -6.22 -23.42 -20.33
N ILE A 13 -6.13 -23.59 -19.01
CA ILE A 13 -5.18 -22.85 -18.16
C ILE A 13 -3.78 -23.50 -18.17
N VAL A 14 -3.71 -24.82 -18.07
CA VAL A 14 -2.42 -25.54 -17.92
C VAL A 14 -1.61 -25.55 -19.21
N GLN A 15 -2.25 -25.60 -20.37
CA GLN A 15 -1.55 -25.65 -21.66
C GLN A 15 -0.73 -24.36 -21.93
N PRO A 16 -1.28 -23.14 -21.84
CA PRO A 16 -0.51 -21.90 -21.98
C PRO A 16 0.63 -21.79 -20.96
N LEU A 17 0.36 -22.15 -19.69
CA LEU A 17 1.37 -22.12 -18.62
C LEU A 17 2.58 -23.01 -18.94
N ARG A 18 2.36 -24.21 -19.49
CA ARG A 18 3.45 -25.12 -19.91
C ARG A 18 4.32 -24.55 -21.04
N HIS A 19 3.75 -23.67 -21.87
CA HIS A 19 4.46 -23.00 -22.95
C HIS A 19 5.04 -21.63 -22.52
N GLY A 20 4.97 -21.29 -21.22
CA GLY A 20 5.41 -19.99 -20.70
C GLY A 20 4.52 -18.82 -21.12
N GLN A 21 3.33 -19.09 -21.64
CA GLN A 21 2.35 -18.08 -22.01
C GLN A 21 1.56 -17.70 -20.75
N MET A 22 1.95 -16.59 -20.14
CA MET A 22 1.22 -15.95 -19.06
C MET A 22 0.69 -14.61 -19.59
N ASP A 23 -0.61 -14.49 -19.77
CA ASP A 23 -1.23 -13.24 -20.19
C ASP A 23 -1.19 -12.19 -19.06
N TYR A 24 -1.38 -12.64 -17.81
CA TYR A 24 -1.50 -11.78 -16.63
C TYR A 24 -1.27 -12.58 -15.35
N LEU A 25 -0.50 -12.05 -14.40
CA LEU A 25 -0.31 -12.60 -13.06
C LEU A 25 -0.82 -11.56 -12.06
N GLU A 26 -2.03 -11.76 -11.54
CA GLU A 26 -2.60 -10.88 -10.52
C GLU A 26 -2.30 -11.39 -9.11
N PRO A 27 -1.69 -10.58 -8.22
CA PRO A 27 -1.49 -10.95 -6.82
C PRO A 27 -2.80 -11.02 -6.01
N VAL A 28 -3.88 -10.39 -6.49
CA VAL A 28 -5.24 -10.40 -5.93
C VAL A 28 -6.20 -10.42 -7.10
N THR A 29 -7.08 -11.42 -7.23
CA THR A 29 -7.99 -11.45 -8.40
C THR A 29 -8.88 -10.21 -8.49
N GLU A 30 -9.17 -9.73 -9.70
CA GLU A 30 -10.09 -8.62 -9.98
C GLU A 30 -11.38 -8.71 -9.14
N ALA A 31 -11.97 -9.91 -9.07
CA ALA A 31 -13.20 -10.16 -8.30
C ALA A 31 -13.02 -9.90 -6.80
N LEU A 32 -11.91 -10.36 -6.21
CA LEU A 32 -11.63 -10.19 -4.78
C LEU A 32 -11.35 -8.72 -4.44
N GLU A 33 -10.58 -8.03 -5.30
CA GLU A 33 -10.36 -6.59 -5.14
C GLU A 33 -11.67 -5.80 -5.28
N ALA A 34 -12.53 -6.16 -6.24
CA ALA A 34 -13.82 -5.52 -6.43
C ALA A 34 -14.72 -5.70 -5.20
N ASP A 35 -14.79 -6.90 -4.63
CA ASP A 35 -15.56 -7.17 -3.43
C ASP A 35 -15.05 -6.40 -2.21
N LEU A 36 -13.72 -6.33 -2.05
CA LEU A 36 -13.11 -5.47 -1.03
C LEU A 36 -13.57 -4.02 -1.18
N PHE A 37 -13.44 -3.43 -2.38
CA PHE A 37 -13.83 -2.04 -2.59
C PHE A 37 -15.34 -1.82 -2.45
N ARG A 38 -16.19 -2.76 -2.86
CA ARG A 38 -17.64 -2.69 -2.60
C ARG A 38 -17.93 -2.65 -1.11
N GLN A 39 -17.23 -3.43 -0.29
CA GLN A 39 -17.37 -3.38 1.18
C GLN A 39 -16.88 -2.04 1.74
N LEU A 40 -15.73 -1.54 1.27
CA LEU A 40 -15.18 -0.26 1.71
C LEU A 40 -16.12 0.92 1.36
N LEU A 41 -16.65 0.94 0.15
CA LEU A 41 -17.58 1.97 -0.35
C LEU A 41 -18.95 1.85 0.34
N GLY A 42 -19.52 0.65 0.41
CA GLY A 42 -20.83 0.40 1.01
C GLY A 42 -20.90 0.74 2.50
N ARG A 43 -19.78 0.60 3.22
CA ARG A 43 -19.64 0.99 4.64
C ARG A 43 -19.09 2.40 4.83
N GLN A 44 -18.92 3.16 3.75
CA GLN A 44 -18.39 4.52 3.73
C GLN A 44 -17.01 4.67 4.41
N ILE A 45 -16.19 3.60 4.39
CA ILE A 45 -14.89 3.56 5.08
C ILE A 45 -13.93 4.57 4.45
N LEU A 46 -13.89 4.64 3.12
CA LEU A 46 -13.01 5.56 2.38
C LEU A 46 -13.40 7.03 2.62
N GLN A 47 -14.69 7.33 2.73
CA GLN A 47 -15.21 8.65 3.02
C GLN A 47 -14.82 9.09 4.44
N ARG A 48 -15.02 8.22 5.44
CA ARG A 48 -14.63 8.49 6.83
C ARG A 48 -13.13 8.71 6.99
N LEU A 49 -12.31 7.98 6.23
CA LEU A 49 -10.86 8.23 6.19
C LEU A 49 -10.55 9.58 5.53
N ALA A 50 -11.22 9.89 4.41
CA ALA A 50 -11.03 11.13 3.66
C ALA A 50 -11.36 12.38 4.48
N GLU A 51 -12.41 12.35 5.31
CA GLU A 51 -12.83 13.47 6.17
C GLU A 51 -11.73 14.01 7.09
N THR A 52 -10.86 13.13 7.56
CA THR A 52 -9.79 13.47 8.50
C THR A 52 -8.41 13.45 7.86
N PHE A 53 -8.33 13.08 6.58
CA PHE A 53 -7.06 12.95 5.88
C PHE A 53 -6.33 14.30 5.85
N PRO A 54 -5.01 14.35 6.11
CA PRO A 54 -4.25 15.59 6.16
C PRO A 54 -3.94 16.09 4.73
N THR A 55 -4.99 16.34 3.95
CA THR A 55 -4.85 16.77 2.56
C THR A 55 -4.14 18.12 2.47
N PRO A 56 -3.16 18.27 1.55
CA PRO A 56 -2.52 19.55 1.30
C PRO A 56 -3.37 20.46 0.40
N ARG A 57 -4.47 19.96 -0.16
CA ARG A 57 -5.27 20.64 -1.19
C ARG A 57 -6.35 21.51 -0.56
N GLN A 58 -6.45 22.76 -1.01
CA GLN A 58 -7.57 23.66 -0.69
C GLN A 58 -8.77 23.47 -1.63
N LYS A 59 -8.50 23.10 -2.90
CA LYS A 59 -9.53 22.81 -3.90
C LYS A 59 -9.52 21.32 -4.22
N GLU A 60 -10.66 20.68 -4.01
CA GLU A 60 -10.85 19.25 -4.25
C GLU A 60 -11.50 19.03 -5.62
N GLU A 61 -10.68 18.85 -6.65
CA GLU A 61 -11.16 18.57 -8.03
C GLU A 61 -11.28 17.08 -8.33
N VAL A 62 -10.68 16.25 -7.47
CA VAL A 62 -10.80 14.81 -7.42
C VAL A 62 -10.94 14.46 -5.95
N PRO A 63 -11.95 13.67 -5.56
CA PRO A 63 -12.20 13.42 -4.16
C PRO A 63 -11.05 12.72 -3.43
N VAL A 64 -10.79 13.09 -2.17
CA VAL A 64 -9.74 12.48 -1.34
C VAL A 64 -10.00 10.98 -1.14
N TRP A 65 -11.26 10.55 -1.03
CA TRP A 65 -11.61 9.14 -0.92
C TRP A 65 -11.18 8.33 -2.16
N LEU A 66 -11.17 8.94 -3.35
CA LEU A 66 -10.71 8.28 -4.56
C LEU A 66 -9.19 8.17 -4.58
N TYR A 67 -8.49 9.19 -4.08
CA TYR A 67 -7.04 9.10 -3.87
C TYR A 67 -6.70 7.94 -2.93
N LEU A 68 -7.39 7.81 -1.80
CA LEU A 68 -7.21 6.70 -0.87
C LEU A 68 -7.51 5.34 -1.51
N ALA A 69 -8.60 5.23 -2.27
CA ALA A 69 -8.95 4.00 -2.99
C ALA A 69 -7.86 3.61 -3.99
N SER A 70 -7.36 4.58 -4.75
CA SER A 70 -6.28 4.40 -5.73
C SER A 70 -4.98 3.94 -5.06
N GLN A 71 -4.65 4.48 -3.89
CA GLN A 71 -3.48 4.06 -3.12
C GLN A 71 -3.61 2.62 -2.63
N ILE A 72 -4.78 2.22 -2.13
CA ILE A 72 -5.03 0.84 -1.70
C ILE A 72 -4.89 -0.10 -2.88
N SER A 73 -5.51 0.23 -4.01
CA SER A 73 -5.46 -0.59 -5.23
C SER A 73 -4.03 -0.76 -5.75
N LEU A 74 -3.25 0.32 -5.86
CA LEU A 74 -1.83 0.25 -6.21
C LEU A 74 -1.04 -0.66 -5.26
N ARG A 75 -1.32 -0.63 -3.95
CA ARG A 75 -0.64 -1.48 -2.97
C ARG A 75 -1.03 -2.94 -3.07
N LEU A 76 -2.30 -3.26 -3.32
CA LEU A 76 -2.77 -4.63 -3.56
C LEU A 76 -2.09 -5.25 -4.79
N HIS A 77 -1.87 -4.44 -5.82
CA HIS A 77 -1.13 -4.80 -7.04
C HIS A 77 0.40 -4.76 -6.89
N ARG A 78 0.91 -4.50 -5.67
CA ARG A 78 2.36 -4.32 -5.39
C ARG A 78 3.04 -3.28 -6.29
N ALA A 79 2.27 -2.33 -6.82
CA ALA A 79 2.75 -1.28 -7.68
C ALA A 79 3.27 -0.10 -6.84
N ALA A 80 4.59 0.03 -6.77
CA ALA A 80 5.23 1.12 -6.01
C ALA A 80 5.17 2.48 -6.75
N GLY A 81 5.02 2.46 -8.09
CA GLY A 81 5.02 3.67 -8.92
C GLY A 81 3.62 4.04 -9.42
N TYR A 82 3.27 5.32 -9.32
CA TYR A 82 1.98 5.84 -9.83
C TYR A 82 1.80 5.65 -11.34
N HIS A 83 2.88 5.51 -12.10
CA HIS A 83 2.82 5.24 -13.55
C HIS A 83 2.10 3.93 -13.91
N ALA A 84 2.00 3.00 -12.95
CA ALA A 84 1.27 1.75 -13.12
C ALA A 84 -0.25 1.92 -12.94
N PHE A 85 -0.73 3.08 -12.50
CA PHE A 85 -2.15 3.29 -12.20
C PHE A 85 -3.10 2.99 -13.37
N PRO A 86 -2.80 3.38 -14.63
CA PRO A 86 -3.65 3.01 -15.76
C PRO A 86 -3.77 1.49 -15.96
N TYR A 87 -2.69 0.75 -15.70
CA TYR A 87 -2.71 -0.71 -15.77
C TYR A 87 -3.54 -1.31 -14.64
N VAL A 88 -3.33 -0.85 -13.41
CA VAL A 88 -4.11 -1.29 -12.23
C VAL A 88 -5.60 -1.03 -12.41
N ILE A 89 -5.99 0.12 -12.95
CA ILE A 89 -7.42 0.42 -13.23
C ILE A 89 -8.05 -0.49 -14.27
N ARG A 90 -7.27 -0.94 -15.27
CA ARG A 90 -7.77 -1.82 -16.35
C ARG A 90 -7.86 -3.29 -15.97
N THR A 91 -7.11 -3.69 -14.96
CA THR A 91 -6.90 -5.10 -14.65
C THR A 91 -7.38 -5.48 -13.25
N GLY A 92 -7.44 -4.51 -12.33
CA GLY A 92 -7.93 -4.68 -10.99
C GLY A 92 -9.42 -4.37 -10.82
N GLY A 93 -9.94 -4.74 -9.65
CA GLY A 93 -11.36 -4.67 -9.32
C GLY A 93 -11.88 -3.29 -8.91
N LEU A 94 -11.00 -2.29 -8.75
CA LEU A 94 -11.39 -0.95 -8.29
C LEU A 94 -12.41 -0.30 -9.23
N LEU A 95 -12.16 -0.31 -10.55
CA LEU A 95 -13.07 0.32 -11.53
C LEU A 95 -14.45 -0.33 -11.51
N ALA A 96 -14.50 -1.67 -11.44
CA ALA A 96 -15.73 -2.43 -11.34
C ALA A 96 -16.53 -2.11 -10.06
N ALA A 97 -15.85 -1.85 -8.94
CA ALA A 97 -16.48 -1.48 -7.67
C ALA A 97 -17.01 -0.03 -7.67
N LEU A 98 -16.32 0.90 -8.34
CA LEU A 98 -16.74 2.30 -8.46
C LEU A 98 -17.98 2.48 -9.35
N GLY A 99 -18.18 1.54 -10.28
CA GLY A 99 -19.35 1.49 -11.15
C GLY A 99 -19.31 2.46 -12.34
N PRO A 100 -20.32 2.36 -13.23
CA PRO A 100 -20.30 2.97 -14.55
C PRO A 100 -20.33 4.51 -14.53
N ALA A 101 -20.75 5.12 -13.42
CA ALA A 101 -20.73 6.58 -13.27
C ALA A 101 -19.30 7.14 -13.16
N VAL A 102 -18.34 6.33 -12.69
CA VAL A 102 -16.93 6.74 -12.54
C VAL A 102 -16.10 6.30 -13.73
N GLY A 103 -16.41 5.12 -14.29
CA GLY A 103 -15.85 4.68 -15.55
C GLY A 103 -16.36 3.30 -15.96
N ARG A 104 -16.17 2.98 -17.24
CA ARG A 104 -16.59 1.73 -17.84
C ARG A 104 -15.46 1.14 -18.67
N GLN A 105 -15.27 -0.16 -18.52
CA GLN A 105 -14.45 -0.96 -19.42
C GLN A 105 -15.33 -1.61 -20.48
N ALA A 106 -14.88 -1.59 -21.73
CA ALA A 106 -15.53 -2.24 -22.85
C ALA A 106 -14.50 -3.01 -23.66
N VAL A 107 -14.84 -4.23 -24.05
CA VAL A 107 -14.02 -5.04 -24.95
C VAL A 107 -14.52 -4.79 -26.38
N HIS A 108 -13.63 -4.36 -27.26
CA HIS A 108 -14.00 -4.10 -28.65
C HIS A 108 -14.27 -5.43 -29.39
N PRO A 109 -15.46 -5.59 -29.99
CA PRO A 109 -15.78 -6.78 -30.80
C PRO A 109 -14.78 -6.90 -31.95
N GLY A 110 -14.13 -8.06 -32.07
CA GLY A 110 -13.20 -8.38 -33.16
C GLY A 110 -11.72 -8.26 -32.81
N SER A 111 -11.29 -7.28 -32.01
CA SER A 111 -9.88 -7.15 -31.59
C SER A 111 -9.59 -7.78 -30.22
N GLY A 112 -10.61 -7.99 -29.38
CA GLY A 112 -10.44 -8.46 -28.01
C GLY A 112 -9.77 -7.44 -27.08
N VAL A 113 -9.45 -6.24 -27.59
CA VAL A 113 -8.78 -5.19 -26.81
C VAL A 113 -9.81 -4.53 -25.89
N ALA A 114 -9.48 -4.49 -24.59
CA ALA A 114 -10.23 -3.74 -23.61
C ALA A 114 -9.85 -2.25 -23.65
N SER A 115 -10.84 -1.38 -23.74
CA SER A 115 -10.71 0.06 -23.55
C SER A 115 -11.45 0.49 -22.28
N VAL A 116 -10.92 1.50 -21.61
CA VAL A 116 -11.57 2.13 -20.45
C VAL A 116 -11.92 3.56 -20.83
N SER A 117 -13.15 3.95 -20.49
CA SER A 117 -13.63 5.33 -20.62
C SER A 117 -14.11 5.81 -19.26
N CYS A 118 -13.61 6.97 -18.83
CA CYS A 118 -13.97 7.61 -17.58
C CYS A 118 -14.39 9.06 -17.85
N PRO A 119 -15.56 9.54 -17.36
CA PRO A 119 -15.90 10.96 -17.40
C PRO A 119 -14.93 11.81 -16.57
N GLY A 120 -14.41 11.23 -15.48
CA GLY A 120 -13.58 11.91 -14.50
C GLY A 120 -14.35 12.88 -13.61
N PHE A 121 -13.66 13.47 -12.63
CA PHE A 121 -14.25 14.34 -11.61
C PHE A 121 -14.19 15.84 -11.95
N ASN A 122 -13.58 16.18 -13.09
CA ASN A 122 -13.49 17.55 -13.60
C ASN A 122 -13.29 17.56 -15.13
N HIS A 123 -13.55 18.73 -15.74
CA HIS A 123 -13.51 18.93 -17.20
C HIS A 123 -12.21 19.59 -17.69
N LYS A 124 -11.07 19.35 -17.04
CA LYS A 124 -9.80 19.98 -17.41
C LYS A 124 -9.06 19.31 -18.57
N ASN A 125 -9.38 18.06 -18.86
CA ASN A 125 -8.69 17.28 -19.88
C ASN A 125 -9.36 17.52 -21.25
N ARG A 126 -8.54 17.66 -22.29
CA ARG A 126 -9.00 17.82 -23.69
C ARG A 126 -9.16 16.48 -24.43
N TYR A 127 -8.94 15.38 -23.74
CA TYR A 127 -8.93 14.02 -24.27
C TYR A 127 -9.76 13.11 -23.37
N ASP A 128 -10.26 12.01 -23.95
CA ASP A 128 -11.01 11.00 -23.21
C ASP A 128 -10.13 10.34 -22.15
N ARG A 129 -10.61 10.29 -20.91
CA ARG A 129 -9.84 9.69 -19.82
C ARG A 129 -9.99 8.17 -19.86
N GLN A 130 -8.87 7.50 -19.64
CA GLN A 130 -8.82 6.04 -19.48
C GLN A 130 -8.67 5.62 -18.02
N THR A 131 -8.72 6.59 -17.10
CA THR A 131 -8.69 6.39 -15.65
C THR A 131 -9.58 7.43 -14.97
N PRO A 132 -10.13 7.13 -13.77
CA PRO A 132 -10.96 8.08 -13.01
C PRO A 132 -10.26 9.40 -12.69
N CYS A 133 -8.95 9.32 -12.43
CA CYS A 133 -8.05 10.47 -12.29
C CYS A 133 -6.70 10.16 -12.94
N ASP A 134 -5.93 11.20 -13.26
CA ASP A 134 -4.60 11.03 -13.85
C ASP A 134 -3.62 10.45 -12.82
N GLN A 135 -2.70 9.58 -13.24
CA GLN A 135 -1.61 9.09 -12.37
C GLN A 135 -0.78 10.23 -11.77
N ASP A 136 -0.65 11.33 -12.51
CA ASP A 136 0.11 12.49 -12.12
C ASP A 136 -0.61 13.29 -11.02
N PHE A 137 -1.95 13.19 -10.94
CA PHE A 137 -2.70 13.67 -9.79
C PHE A 137 -2.30 12.88 -8.54
N LEU A 138 -2.28 11.54 -8.58
CA LEU A 138 -1.90 10.71 -7.44
C LEU A 138 -0.48 11.01 -6.96
N ARG A 139 0.46 11.10 -7.90
CA ARG A 139 1.86 11.44 -7.63
C ARG A 139 2.00 12.80 -6.96
N LYS A 140 1.35 13.84 -7.50
CA LYS A 140 1.41 15.20 -6.93
C LYS A 140 0.71 15.27 -5.58
N PHE A 141 -0.44 14.62 -5.43
CA PHE A 141 -1.17 14.56 -4.16
C PHE A 141 -0.31 13.92 -3.06
N ALA A 142 0.32 12.78 -3.36
CA ALA A 142 1.22 12.13 -2.41
C ALA A 142 2.46 12.97 -2.08
N ARG A 143 3.10 13.57 -3.10
CA ARG A 143 4.28 14.43 -2.91
C ARG A 143 3.98 15.65 -2.05
N ASP A 144 2.82 16.26 -2.24
CA ASP A 144 2.45 17.49 -1.52
C ASP A 144 1.96 17.21 -0.10
N THR A 145 1.64 15.95 0.23
CA THR A 145 1.18 15.57 1.57
C THR A 145 2.37 15.47 2.52
N ASP A 146 2.34 16.23 3.61
CA ASP A 146 3.39 16.19 4.64
C ASP A 146 3.49 14.80 5.27
N SER A 147 4.70 14.23 5.28
CA SER A 147 4.94 12.85 5.72
C SER A 147 4.71 12.68 7.22
N GLY A 148 5.09 13.66 8.04
CA GLY A 148 4.88 13.64 9.49
C GLY A 148 3.40 13.66 9.85
N ARG A 149 2.63 14.55 9.22
CA ARG A 149 1.17 14.62 9.37
C ARG A 149 0.47 13.36 8.88
N LEU A 150 0.92 12.78 7.76
CA LEU A 150 0.38 11.52 7.24
C LEU A 150 0.61 10.36 8.22
N GLN A 151 1.82 10.24 8.77
CA GLN A 151 2.14 9.22 9.76
C GLN A 151 1.32 9.40 11.05
N ALA A 152 1.23 10.63 11.56
CA ALA A 152 0.43 10.95 12.74
C ALA A 152 -1.07 10.65 12.50
N TRP A 153 -1.58 11.02 11.33
CA TRP A 153 -2.95 10.70 10.92
C TRP A 153 -3.18 9.19 10.86
N PHE A 154 -2.29 8.42 10.22
CA PHE A 154 -2.42 6.97 10.14
C PHE A 154 -2.46 6.34 11.53
N ASN A 155 -1.51 6.70 12.39
CA ASN A 155 -1.40 6.15 13.75
C ASN A 155 -2.57 6.52 14.66
N ALA A 156 -3.29 7.62 14.37
CA ALA A 156 -4.42 8.05 15.17
C ALA A 156 -5.77 7.60 14.59
N GLN A 157 -5.99 7.82 13.30
CA GLN A 157 -7.31 7.68 12.68
C GLN A 157 -7.58 6.27 12.18
N ALA A 158 -6.59 5.56 11.62
CA ALA A 158 -6.80 4.20 11.15
C ALA A 158 -7.18 3.24 12.31
N PRO A 159 -6.48 3.22 13.46
CA PRO A 159 -6.90 2.43 14.61
C PRO A 159 -8.28 2.81 15.15
N ARG A 160 -8.59 4.11 15.24
CA ARG A 160 -9.92 4.57 15.70
C ARG A 160 -11.03 4.06 14.78
N LEU A 161 -10.81 4.10 13.47
CA LEU A 161 -11.76 3.58 12.50
C LEU A 161 -11.95 2.08 12.65
N LEU A 162 -10.86 1.30 12.68
CA LEU A 162 -10.91 -0.15 12.88
C LEU A 162 -11.63 -0.53 14.17
N ARG A 163 -11.35 0.20 15.27
CA ARG A 163 -12.05 0.03 16.55
C ARG A 163 -13.54 0.30 16.43
N SER A 164 -13.93 1.40 15.78
CA SER A 164 -15.35 1.75 15.58
C SER A 164 -16.11 0.71 14.75
N LEU A 165 -15.41 0.01 13.86
CA LEU A 165 -15.94 -1.07 13.04
C LEU A 165 -15.89 -2.43 13.74
N LYS A 166 -15.37 -2.50 14.97
CA LYS A 166 -15.15 -3.73 15.75
C LYS A 166 -14.31 -4.76 14.97
N LEU A 167 -13.29 -4.30 14.25
CA LEU A 167 -12.40 -5.13 13.44
C LEU A 167 -11.15 -5.60 14.19
N PHE A 168 -10.94 -5.14 15.42
CA PHE A 168 -9.93 -5.71 16.29
C PHE A 168 -10.43 -7.04 16.85
N ASP A 169 -9.61 -8.06 16.68
CA ASP A 169 -9.79 -9.37 17.30
C ASP A 169 -9.83 -9.26 18.83
N ALA A 170 -10.66 -10.10 19.45
CA ALA A 170 -10.91 -10.08 20.88
C ALA A 170 -9.69 -10.49 21.73
N GLU A 171 -8.75 -11.27 21.17
CA GLU A 171 -7.51 -11.62 21.87
C GLU A 171 -6.62 -10.39 22.10
N GLY A 172 -6.76 -9.34 21.28
CA GLY A 172 -6.05 -8.08 21.45
C GLY A 172 -4.52 -8.22 21.39
N LEU A 173 -4.00 -9.15 20.58
CA LEU A 173 -2.57 -9.40 20.47
C LEU A 173 -1.93 -8.45 19.47
N PHE A 174 -0.87 -7.77 19.92
CA PHE A 174 -0.07 -6.86 19.10
C PHE A 174 1.40 -7.23 19.16
N VAL A 175 2.05 -7.20 18.00
CA VAL A 175 3.48 -7.40 17.83
C VAL A 175 4.11 -6.07 17.41
N GLY A 176 5.14 -5.65 18.15
CA GLY A 176 6.03 -4.58 17.71
C GLY A 176 7.12 -5.17 16.84
N ASP A 177 7.11 -4.86 15.55
CA ASP A 177 8.18 -5.21 14.63
C ASP A 177 9.09 -4.01 14.38
N ALA A 178 10.40 -4.25 14.31
CA ALA A 178 11.37 -3.23 13.94
C ALA A 178 12.23 -3.76 12.80
N SER A 179 12.04 -3.17 11.62
CA SER A 179 12.69 -3.55 10.38
C SER A 179 13.59 -2.43 9.86
N TYR A 180 14.72 -2.78 9.24
CA TYR A 180 15.61 -1.83 8.58
C TYR A 180 15.34 -1.78 7.08
N LEU A 181 14.94 -0.62 6.59
CA LEU A 181 14.73 -0.36 5.16
C LEU A 181 16.01 0.20 4.56
N PHE A 182 16.75 -0.63 3.84
CA PHE A 182 17.97 -0.20 3.17
C PHE A 182 17.67 0.70 1.98
N VAL A 183 18.42 1.78 1.88
CA VAL A 183 18.35 2.72 0.77
C VAL A 183 19.74 2.91 0.16
N PRO A 184 19.83 3.36 -1.10
CA PRO A 184 21.10 3.77 -1.68
C PRO A 184 21.80 4.78 -0.76
N ASP A 185 23.13 4.74 -0.71
CA ASP A 185 23.91 5.69 0.08
C ASP A 185 23.91 7.07 -0.59
N ASN A 186 22.85 7.83 -0.32
CA ASN A 186 22.59 9.15 -0.86
C ASN A 186 22.10 10.06 0.28
N GLU A 187 22.72 11.24 0.41
CA GLU A 187 22.42 12.21 1.47
C GLU A 187 21.01 12.80 1.37
N HIS A 188 20.37 12.74 0.20
CA HIS A 188 18.98 13.17 0.02
C HIS A 188 17.94 12.28 0.71
N TYR A 189 18.35 11.12 1.26
CA TYR A 189 17.50 10.36 2.18
C TYR A 189 17.52 11.00 3.57
N GLU A 190 16.75 12.07 3.73
CA GLU A 190 16.62 12.81 4.99
C GLU A 190 16.14 11.91 6.13
N HIS A 191 16.67 12.10 7.33
CA HIS A 191 16.36 11.27 8.51
C HIS A 191 16.69 9.77 8.36
N SER A 192 17.55 9.40 7.41
CA SER A 192 18.20 8.10 7.38
C SER A 192 19.47 8.09 8.23
N ALA A 193 19.91 6.91 8.66
CA ALA A 193 21.20 6.72 9.32
C ALA A 193 22.07 5.74 8.53
N LYS A 194 23.39 5.93 8.61
CA LYS A 194 24.38 4.97 8.12
C LYS A 194 24.84 4.14 9.31
N LEU A 195 24.52 2.84 9.30
CA LEU A 195 24.85 1.90 10.37
C LEU A 195 25.70 0.76 9.81
N LEU A 196 26.44 0.08 10.68
CA LEU A 196 27.21 -1.12 10.35
C LEU A 196 26.33 -2.35 10.56
N PHE A 197 26.28 -3.24 9.58
CA PHE A 197 25.47 -4.47 9.63
C PHE A 197 26.35 -5.71 9.44
N ASP A 198 25.99 -6.83 10.08
CA ASP A 198 26.59 -8.14 9.83
C ASP A 198 26.05 -8.82 8.54
N GLU A 199 26.53 -10.03 8.25
CA GLU A 199 26.13 -10.84 7.09
C GLU A 199 24.65 -11.28 7.12
N HIS A 200 23.99 -11.16 8.27
CA HIS A 200 22.58 -11.46 8.48
C HIS A 200 21.71 -10.19 8.55
N HIS A 201 22.28 -9.02 8.25
CA HIS A 201 21.61 -7.72 8.29
C HIS A 201 21.17 -7.27 9.69
N HIS A 202 21.84 -7.72 10.75
CA HIS A 202 21.67 -7.16 12.08
C HIS A 202 22.61 -5.97 12.31
N PRO A 203 22.12 -4.87 12.91
CA PRO A 203 22.98 -3.74 13.24
C PRO A 203 24.00 -4.15 14.32
N VAL A 204 25.26 -3.78 14.13
CA VAL A 204 26.35 -4.06 15.07
C VAL A 204 27.00 -2.77 15.56
N ASP A 205 27.61 -2.83 16.74
CA ASP A 205 28.37 -1.72 17.31
C ASP A 205 29.77 -1.67 16.67
N PRO A 206 30.12 -0.60 15.91
CA PRO A 206 31.41 -0.48 15.25
C PRO A 206 32.61 -0.45 16.21
N GLN A 207 32.40 -0.18 17.50
CA GLN A 207 33.46 -0.21 18.51
C GLN A 207 33.79 -1.63 18.99
N LYS A 208 32.92 -2.62 18.69
CA LYS A 208 33.05 -4.01 19.15
C LYS A 208 33.48 -4.99 18.04
N VAL A 209 33.59 -4.52 16.81
CA VAL A 209 33.94 -5.33 15.63
C VAL A 209 35.01 -4.61 14.82
N ASP A 210 35.74 -5.33 13.97
CA ASP A 210 36.62 -4.72 12.97
C ASP A 210 35.78 -4.29 11.75
N PRO A 211 35.57 -2.98 11.48
CA PRO A 211 34.76 -2.53 10.36
C PRO A 211 35.41 -2.78 8.98
N ARG A 212 36.66 -3.25 8.94
CA ARG A 212 37.37 -3.61 7.70
C ARG A 212 37.10 -5.06 7.27
N ASP A 213 36.56 -5.87 8.17
CA ASP A 213 36.14 -7.23 7.84
C ASP A 213 34.96 -7.19 6.86
N ARG A 214 35.05 -7.97 5.79
CA ARG A 214 34.06 -8.03 4.70
C ARG A 214 32.67 -8.50 5.13
N ARG A 215 32.57 -9.18 6.28
CA ARG A 215 31.29 -9.60 6.87
C ARG A 215 30.48 -8.41 7.39
N TYR A 216 31.12 -7.26 7.63
CA TYR A 216 30.44 -6.06 8.07
C TYR A 216 30.33 -5.03 6.95
N GLN A 217 29.13 -4.49 6.75
CA GLN A 217 28.86 -3.54 5.68
C GLN A 217 28.14 -2.31 6.22
N TRP A 218 28.66 -1.14 5.86
CA TRP A 218 27.99 0.12 6.12
C TRP A 218 26.82 0.29 5.16
N ARG A 219 25.61 0.44 5.70
CA ARG A 219 24.40 0.65 4.90
C ARG A 219 23.62 1.83 5.42
N ARG A 220 23.13 2.66 4.50
CA ARG A 220 22.15 3.70 4.79
C ARG A 220 20.77 3.06 4.91
N CYS A 221 20.04 3.41 5.96
CA CYS A 221 18.74 2.82 6.23
C CYS A 221 17.80 3.77 6.98
N TYR A 222 16.51 3.45 6.87
CA TYR A 222 15.50 3.86 7.84
C TYR A 222 15.21 2.70 8.79
N LYS A 223 14.84 3.02 10.03
CA LYS A 223 14.20 2.08 10.93
C LYS A 223 12.69 2.28 10.81
N LEU A 224 12.01 1.22 10.41
CA LEU A 224 10.55 1.14 10.39
C LEU A 224 10.12 0.37 11.62
N VAL A 225 9.35 1.01 12.50
CA VAL A 225 8.69 0.34 13.62
C VAL A 225 7.22 0.20 13.26
N SER A 226 6.71 -1.03 13.27
CA SER A 226 5.32 -1.34 12.98
C SER A 226 4.63 -1.95 14.20
N LEU A 227 3.39 -1.53 14.45
CA LEU A 227 2.50 -2.19 15.40
C LEU A 227 1.53 -3.06 14.60
N ILE A 228 1.65 -4.36 14.77
CA ILE A 228 0.95 -5.38 13.98
C ILE A 228 -0.06 -6.08 14.89
N HIS A 229 -1.34 -5.96 14.57
CA HIS A 229 -2.42 -6.70 15.23
C HIS A 229 -2.51 -8.10 14.62
N VAL A 230 -2.56 -9.14 15.46
CA VAL A 230 -2.57 -10.57 15.07
C VAL A 230 -3.46 -11.37 16.02
N ASN A 231 -3.63 -12.67 15.75
CA ASN A 231 -4.17 -13.65 16.69
C ASN A 231 -3.21 -14.84 16.87
N ARG A 232 -3.46 -15.73 17.84
CA ARG A 232 -2.57 -16.88 18.09
C ARG A 232 -2.48 -17.88 16.94
N SER A 233 -3.56 -18.01 16.17
CA SER A 233 -3.61 -18.87 14.98
C SER A 233 -2.88 -18.27 13.77
N LEU A 234 -2.49 -16.99 13.83
CA LEU A 234 -1.88 -16.23 12.74
C LEU A 234 -2.71 -16.22 11.45
N GLU A 235 -4.03 -16.23 11.58
CA GLU A 235 -4.96 -16.21 10.44
C GLU A 235 -5.01 -14.84 9.76
N PHE A 236 -4.59 -13.79 10.46
CA PHE A 236 -4.48 -12.45 9.91
C PHE A 236 -3.29 -11.69 10.52
N PHE A 237 -2.87 -10.65 9.81
CA PHE A 237 -2.05 -9.58 10.37
C PHE A 237 -2.54 -8.24 9.82
N LEU A 238 -2.65 -7.23 10.69
CA LEU A 238 -3.03 -5.87 10.32
C LEU A 238 -2.03 -4.88 10.89
N VAL A 239 -1.36 -4.12 10.02
CA VAL A 239 -0.50 -3.02 10.49
C VAL A 239 -1.40 -1.86 10.90
N VAL A 240 -1.39 -1.52 12.19
CA VAL A 240 -2.24 -0.46 12.77
C VAL A 240 -1.46 0.72 13.30
N GLY A 241 -0.14 0.64 13.30
CA GLY A 241 0.74 1.74 13.62
C GLY A 241 2.06 1.60 12.89
N GLY A 242 2.67 2.74 12.59
CA GLY A 242 3.94 2.81 11.90
C GLY A 242 4.71 4.06 12.31
N ALA A 243 6.01 3.91 12.53
CA ALA A 243 6.94 5.03 12.63
C ALA A 243 8.14 4.75 11.74
N GLY A 244 8.42 5.66 10.80
CA GLY A 244 9.58 5.60 9.94
C GLY A 244 10.55 6.73 10.28
N GLY A 245 11.84 6.41 10.37
CA GLY A 245 12.88 7.39 10.61
C GLY A 245 14.03 6.78 11.39
N CYS A 246 15.22 7.33 11.22
CA CYS A 246 16.40 6.83 11.89
C CYS A 246 17.35 7.97 12.23
N ARG A 247 17.34 8.39 13.50
CA ARG A 247 18.49 9.09 14.09
C ARG A 247 19.42 8.01 14.65
N ALA A 248 20.72 8.13 14.41
CA ALA A 248 21.70 7.10 14.76
C ALA A 248 21.55 6.60 16.22
N GLU A 249 21.26 7.49 17.16
CA GLU A 249 21.03 7.21 18.58
C GLU A 249 19.77 6.36 18.86
N ALA A 250 18.70 6.53 18.08
CA ALA A 250 17.43 5.77 18.22
C ALA A 250 17.43 4.43 17.46
N CYS A 251 18.42 4.23 16.59
CA CYS A 251 18.55 3.04 15.75
C CYS A 251 19.59 2.04 16.22
N ALA A 252 20.40 2.39 17.22
CA ALA A 252 21.21 1.42 17.94
C ALA A 252 20.30 0.31 18.52
N PRO A 253 20.80 -0.94 18.58
CA PRO A 253 20.06 -2.01 19.25
C PRO A 253 19.74 -1.59 20.69
N ALA A 254 18.50 -1.83 21.13
CA ALA A 254 18.13 -1.62 22.52
C ALA A 254 19.12 -2.38 23.40
N ARG A 255 19.74 -1.70 24.37
CA ARG A 255 20.62 -2.38 25.32
C ARG A 255 19.80 -3.48 26.01
N PRO A 256 20.21 -4.76 25.95
CA PRO A 256 19.55 -5.79 26.72
C PRO A 256 19.67 -5.42 28.21
N GLY A 257 18.55 -5.08 28.85
CA GLY A 257 18.49 -4.74 30.28
C GLY A 257 17.77 -3.45 30.67
N ALA A 258 17.35 -2.60 29.73
CA ALA A 258 16.48 -1.45 30.06
C ALA A 258 15.02 -1.92 30.16
N GLY A 259 14.67 -2.56 31.28
CA GLY A 259 13.27 -2.72 31.67
C GLY A 259 12.58 -1.36 31.83
N PRO A 260 11.23 -1.31 31.81
CA PRO A 260 10.52 -0.06 31.97
C PRO A 260 10.84 0.54 33.34
N THR A 261 11.49 1.70 33.37
CA THR A 261 11.48 2.55 34.56
C THR A 261 10.06 3.06 34.69
N GLY A 262 9.33 2.47 35.63
CA GLY A 262 7.99 2.92 35.98
C GLY A 262 8.02 4.35 36.51
N THR A 263 7.13 5.17 35.98
CA THR A 263 6.48 6.29 36.66
C THR A 263 5.06 6.38 36.13
#